data_AF-A0A1J9PB65-F1
#
_entry.id   AF-A0A1J9PB65-F1
#
_cell.length_a   1.000
_cell.length_b   1.000
_cell.length_c   1.000
_cell.angle_alpha   90.00
_cell.angle_beta   90.00
_cell.angle_gamma   90.00
#
_symmetry.space_group_name_H-M   'P 1'
#
loop_
_entity.id
_entity.type
_entity.pdbx_description
1 polymer ?
#
loop_
_entity_poly.entity_id
_entity_poly.type
_entity_poly.pdbx_seq_one_letter_code
_entity_poly.pdbx_strand_id
1 'polypeptide(L)'
;MSTSLTRSFSTTSQAAIKFDDKVSLNDIVAQNPGNGEKLKSAVVNMAETLEKTYPKIVEGQIQGAKAHTSLKDLNETQKVITVGFYSVSGTRMLSSHAREDGTFSHWLSRAECTESK
;
A
#
# COMPACT_ATOMS: atom_id res chain seq x y z
N MET A 1 -14.85 44.21 15.03
CA MET A 1 -15.38 42.84 15.12
C MET A 1 -14.55 41.96 14.21
N SER A 2 -13.63 41.17 14.77
CA SER A 2 -12.79 40.26 13.99
C SER A 2 -13.40 38.87 14.01
N THR A 3 -13.80 38.36 12.85
CA THR A 3 -14.26 36.98 12.70
C THR A 3 -13.05 36.07 12.54
N SER A 4 -12.72 35.34 13.61
CA SER A 4 -11.75 34.24 13.56
C SER A 4 -12.35 33.11 12.73
N LEU A 5 -11.81 32.88 11.52
CA LEU A 5 -12.09 31.71 10.70
C LEU A 5 -11.42 30.48 11.33
N THR A 6 -12.12 29.82 12.24
CA THR A 6 -11.71 28.52 12.76
C THR A 6 -11.85 27.49 11.64
N ARG A 7 -10.75 27.15 10.95
CA ARG A 7 -10.72 26.00 10.04
C ARG A 7 -10.89 24.73 10.87
N SER A 8 -12.09 24.17 10.86
CA SER A 8 -12.34 22.82 11.38
C SER A 8 -11.54 21.83 10.53
N PHE A 9 -10.54 21.20 11.13
CA PHE A 9 -9.86 20.05 10.53
C PHE A 9 -10.81 18.86 10.60
N SER A 10 -11.55 18.62 9.51
CA SER A 10 -12.30 17.38 9.35
C SER A 10 -11.30 16.24 9.20
N THR A 11 -11.01 15.53 10.28
CA THR A 11 -10.40 14.20 10.22
C THR A 11 -11.43 13.26 9.62
N THR A 12 -11.45 13.16 8.29
CA THR A 12 -12.15 12.06 7.60
C THR A 12 -11.50 10.76 8.04
N SER A 13 -12.22 9.96 8.84
CA SER A 13 -11.91 8.55 9.05
C SER A 13 -12.00 7.88 7.67
N GLN A 14 -10.85 7.70 7.03
CA GLN A 14 -10.76 7.03 5.74
C GLN A 14 -11.12 5.55 5.93
N ALA A 15 -11.88 5.01 4.98
CA ALA A 15 -12.32 3.62 5.03
C ALA A 15 -11.15 2.72 4.62
N ALA A 16 -10.89 1.68 5.44
CA ALA A 16 -9.81 0.73 5.25
C ALA A 16 -9.65 0.31 3.78
N ILE A 17 -8.41 0.37 3.28
CA ILE A 17 -8.07 0.00 1.90
C ILE A 17 -8.66 -1.38 1.57
N LYS A 18 -9.44 -1.44 0.49
CA LYS A 18 -9.99 -2.70 -0.02
C LYS A 18 -8.93 -3.39 -0.87
N PHE A 19 -8.70 -4.68 -0.64
CA PHE A 19 -7.86 -5.47 -1.52
C PHE A 19 -8.68 -6.05 -2.67
N ASP A 20 -8.18 -5.92 -3.90
CA ASP A 20 -8.78 -6.50 -5.12
C ASP A 20 -8.83 -8.04 -5.02
N ASP A 21 -9.87 -8.66 -5.59
CA ASP A 21 -10.18 -10.08 -5.48
C ASP A 21 -9.24 -10.99 -6.32
N LYS A 22 -8.38 -10.41 -7.17
CA LYS A 22 -7.45 -11.18 -8.02
C LYS A 22 -6.46 -12.05 -7.24
N VAL A 23 -5.97 -11.53 -6.12
CA VAL A 23 -5.07 -12.24 -5.21
C VAL A 23 -5.42 -11.81 -3.80
N SER A 24 -5.91 -12.76 -2.99
CA SER A 24 -6.30 -12.48 -1.63
C SER A 24 -5.10 -12.50 -0.67
N LEU A 25 -5.27 -11.87 0.49
CA LEU A 25 -4.30 -11.97 1.60
C LEU A 25 -4.09 -13.43 2.04
N ASN A 26 -5.07 -14.31 1.88
CA ASN A 26 -4.93 -15.73 2.23
C ASN A 26 -4.11 -16.50 1.20
N ASP A 27 -4.10 -16.07 -0.07
CA ASP A 27 -3.22 -16.64 -1.09
C ASP A 27 -1.75 -16.36 -0.77
N ILE A 28 -1.45 -15.23 -0.13
CA ILE A 28 -0.09 -14.93 0.37
C ILE A 28 0.31 -15.97 1.41
N VAL A 29 -0.60 -16.32 2.33
CA VAL A 29 -0.32 -17.33 3.35
C VAL A 29 -0.09 -18.70 2.71
N ALA A 30 -0.95 -19.09 1.77
CA ALA A 30 -0.88 -20.38 1.10
C ALA A 30 0.38 -20.56 0.23
N GLN A 31 0.84 -19.51 -0.44
CA GLN A 31 1.98 -19.59 -1.38
C GLN A 31 3.36 -19.35 -0.76
N ASN A 32 3.42 -19.00 0.53
CA ASN A 32 4.67 -18.72 1.25
C ASN A 32 4.75 -19.55 2.54
N PRO A 33 5.06 -20.85 2.47
CA PRO A 33 5.15 -21.71 3.65
C PRO A 33 6.21 -21.17 4.62
N GLY A 34 5.84 -21.08 5.91
CA GLY A 34 6.69 -20.58 7.00
C GLY A 34 6.60 -19.08 7.26
N ASN A 35 6.45 -18.26 6.22
CA ASN A 35 6.51 -16.79 6.33
C ASN A 35 5.21 -16.07 5.92
N GLY A 36 4.23 -16.80 5.40
CA GLY A 36 3.00 -16.25 4.84
C GLY A 36 2.21 -15.35 5.77
N GLU A 37 2.07 -15.70 7.05
CA GLU A 37 1.38 -14.85 8.04
C GLU A 37 2.13 -13.51 8.27
N LYS A 38 3.46 -13.55 8.34
CA LYS A 38 4.27 -12.33 8.50
C LYS A 38 4.13 -11.41 7.30
N LEU A 39 4.17 -11.98 6.09
CA LEU A 39 3.96 -11.23 4.84
C LEU A 39 2.55 -10.64 4.76
N LYS A 40 1.53 -11.40 5.15
CA LYS A 40 0.15 -10.91 5.24
C LYS A 40 0.05 -9.72 6.18
N SER A 41 0.59 -9.84 7.41
CA SER A 41 0.62 -8.73 8.37
C SER A 41 1.40 -7.53 7.83
N ALA A 42 2.53 -7.76 7.17
CA ALA A 42 3.32 -6.69 6.56
C ALA A 42 2.54 -5.94 5.47
N VAL A 43 1.81 -6.66 4.60
CA VAL A 43 0.97 -6.06 3.57
C VAL A 43 -0.16 -5.23 4.18
N VAL A 44 -0.81 -5.73 5.24
CA VAL A 44 -1.87 -5.00 5.94
C VAL A 44 -1.30 -3.73 6.60
N ASN A 45 -0.22 -3.84 7.37
CA ASN A 45 0.41 -2.69 8.04
C ASN A 45 0.91 -1.64 7.04
N MET A 46 1.45 -2.08 5.91
CA MET A 46 1.87 -1.21 4.81
C MET A 46 0.66 -0.46 4.23
N ALA A 47 -0.44 -1.16 3.97
CA ALA A 47 -1.67 -0.54 3.47
C ALA A 47 -2.22 0.51 4.45
N GLU A 48 -2.34 0.18 5.73
CA GLU A 48 -2.80 1.13 6.76
C GLU A 48 -1.90 2.37 6.88
N THR A 49 -0.59 2.20 6.70
CA THR A 49 0.37 3.32 6.76
C THR A 49 0.24 4.21 5.52
N LEU A 50 0.11 3.60 4.35
CA LEU A 50 -0.03 4.32 3.08
C LEU A 50 -1.39 4.99 2.95
N GLU A 51 -2.45 4.42 3.50
CA GLU A 51 -3.78 5.04 3.57
C GLU A 51 -3.72 6.40 4.28
N LYS A 52 -3.06 6.44 5.46
CA LYS A 52 -2.89 7.66 6.26
C LYS A 52 -2.01 8.70 5.56
N THR A 53 -1.07 8.24 4.75
CA THR A 53 -0.10 9.12 4.06
C THR A 53 -0.70 9.68 2.77
N TYR A 54 -1.48 8.89 2.04
CA TYR A 54 -2.04 9.23 0.73
C TYR A 54 -3.56 9.06 0.75
N PRO A 55 -4.31 10.11 1.12
CA PRO A 55 -5.76 10.01 1.35
C PRO A 55 -6.58 9.75 0.08
N LYS A 56 -5.95 9.72 -1.09
CA LYS A 56 -6.58 9.38 -2.37
C LYS A 56 -6.59 7.88 -2.65
N ILE A 57 -5.78 7.10 -1.92
CA ILE A 57 -5.71 5.64 -2.07
C ILE A 57 -6.92 5.03 -1.39
N VAL A 58 -7.63 4.18 -2.13
CA VAL A 58 -8.82 3.47 -1.63
C VAL A 58 -8.75 1.96 -1.90
N GLU A 59 -7.86 1.53 -2.80
CA GLU A 59 -7.74 0.15 -3.22
C GLU A 59 -6.28 -0.31 -3.27
N GLY A 60 -6.03 -1.55 -2.87
CA GLY A 60 -4.75 -2.25 -2.96
C GLY A 60 -4.88 -3.50 -3.81
N GLN A 61 -3.99 -3.70 -4.76
CA GLN A 61 -3.95 -4.88 -5.61
C GLN A 61 -2.64 -5.62 -5.39
N ILE A 62 -2.72 -6.84 -4.86
CA ILE A 62 -1.56 -7.72 -4.74
C ILE A 62 -1.24 -8.26 -6.14
N GLN A 63 -0.05 -7.94 -6.66
CA GLN A 63 0.32 -8.31 -8.04
C GLN A 63 0.72 -9.80 -8.17
N GLY A 64 1.02 -10.44 -7.04
CA GLY A 64 1.31 -11.87 -6.97
C GLY A 64 1.43 -12.32 -5.51
N ALA A 65 0.85 -13.48 -5.20
CA ALA A 65 0.79 -13.98 -3.82
C ALA A 65 2.14 -14.53 -3.34
N LYS A 66 3.01 -14.98 -4.26
CA LYS A 66 4.32 -15.55 -3.95
C LYS A 66 5.36 -14.45 -3.78
N ALA A 67 6.06 -14.49 -2.64
CA ALA A 67 7.15 -13.57 -2.37
C ALA A 67 8.33 -13.87 -3.31
N HIS A 68 8.91 -12.81 -3.87
CA HIS A 68 9.97 -12.89 -4.86
C HIS A 68 11.06 -11.86 -4.59
N THR A 69 12.23 -12.05 -5.17
CA THR A 69 13.33 -11.08 -5.11
C THR A 69 13.00 -9.88 -6.00
N SER A 70 13.13 -8.67 -5.47
CA SER A 70 12.94 -7.44 -6.24
C SER A 70 14.02 -7.34 -7.33
N LEU A 71 13.61 -7.27 -8.60
CA LEU A 71 14.53 -6.90 -9.69
C LEU A 71 14.80 -5.39 -9.75
N LYS A 72 14.00 -4.61 -9.02
CA LYS A 72 14.07 -3.14 -8.98
C LYS A 72 15.08 -2.65 -7.95
N ASP A 73 15.33 -3.43 -6.92
CA ASP A 73 16.24 -3.14 -5.82
C ASP A 73 17.32 -4.22 -5.76
N LEU A 74 18.45 -3.99 -6.42
CA LEU A 74 19.53 -4.98 -6.52
C LEU A 74 20.18 -5.33 -5.17
N ASN A 75 19.99 -4.48 -4.15
CA ASN A 75 20.46 -4.69 -2.78
C ASN A 75 19.41 -5.38 -1.90
N GLU A 76 18.21 -5.66 -2.43
CA GLU A 76 17.15 -6.33 -1.69
C GLU A 76 17.45 -7.82 -1.57
N THR A 77 17.85 -8.24 -0.38
CA THR A 77 18.13 -9.65 -0.08
C THR A 77 16.89 -10.38 0.43
N GLN A 78 15.85 -9.65 0.82
CA GLN A 78 14.62 -10.25 1.33
C GLN A 78 13.61 -10.51 0.20
N LYS A 79 12.74 -11.50 0.41
CA LYS A 79 11.62 -11.70 -0.49
C LYS A 79 10.53 -10.67 -0.19
N VAL A 80 9.94 -10.13 -1.25
CA VAL A 80 8.92 -9.10 -1.15
C VAL A 80 7.61 -9.51 -1.81
N ILE A 81 6.52 -8.96 -1.30
CA ILE A 81 5.21 -8.95 -1.97
C ILE A 81 4.99 -7.59 -2.59
N THR A 82 4.64 -7.57 -3.88
CA THR A 82 4.34 -6.33 -4.60
C THR A 82 2.86 -6.01 -4.52
N VAL A 83 2.55 -4.80 -4.07
CA VAL A 83 1.19 -4.26 -4.01
C VAL A 83 1.13 -2.97 -4.83
N GLY A 84 0.16 -2.88 -5.74
CA GLY A 84 -0.20 -1.62 -6.40
C GLY A 84 -1.32 -0.94 -5.63
N PHE A 85 -1.25 0.37 -5.45
CA PHE A 85 -2.29 1.13 -4.78
C PHE A 85 -2.95 2.11 -5.75
N TYR A 86 -4.28 2.18 -5.68
CA TYR A 86 -5.11 2.85 -6.67
C TYR A 86 -6.06 3.84 -6.01
N SER A 87 -6.38 4.89 -6.75
CA SER A 87 -7.41 5.85 -6.39
C SER A 87 -8.80 5.34 -6.74
N VAL A 88 -9.84 6.07 -6.31
CA VAL A 88 -11.24 5.76 -6.62
C VAL A 88 -11.54 5.73 -8.14
N SER A 89 -10.75 6.43 -8.95
CA SER A 89 -10.87 6.41 -10.41
C SER A 89 -10.14 5.23 -11.07
N GLY A 90 -9.55 4.33 -10.27
CA GLY A 90 -8.72 3.22 -10.76
C GLY A 90 -7.34 3.67 -11.26
N THR A 91 -6.91 4.88 -10.93
CA THR A 91 -5.57 5.37 -11.31
C THR A 91 -4.54 4.82 -10.34
N ARG A 92 -3.47 4.20 -10.85
CA ARG A 92 -2.38 3.73 -9.99
C ARG A 92 -1.63 4.92 -9.40
N MET A 93 -1.70 5.07 -8.09
CA MET A 93 -1.07 6.16 -7.35
C MET A 93 0.36 5.81 -6.98
N LEU A 94 0.59 4.58 -6.52
CA LEU A 94 1.91 4.10 -6.15
C LEU A 94 1.99 2.57 -6.23
N SER A 95 3.21 2.06 -6.14
CA SER A 95 3.47 0.64 -5.95
C SER A 95 4.43 0.46 -4.81
N SER A 96 4.24 -0.59 -4.02
CA SER A 96 5.02 -0.85 -2.83
C SER A 96 5.46 -2.30 -2.74
N HIS A 97 6.60 -2.52 -2.11
CA HIS A 97 7.13 -3.82 -1.75
C HIS A 97 7.03 -3.98 -0.23
N ALA A 98 6.28 -4.99 0.23
CA ALA A 98 6.23 -5.38 1.63
C ALA A 98 7.22 -6.52 1.91
N ARG A 99 7.97 -6.40 3.00
CA ARG A 99 8.95 -7.39 3.48
C ARG A 99 8.42 -8.18 4.67
N GLU A 100 9.02 -9.34 4.93
CA GLU A 100 8.65 -10.21 6.06
C GLU A 100 8.88 -9.57 7.44
N ASP A 101 9.79 -8.61 7.53
CA ASP A 101 10.10 -7.85 8.76
C ASP A 101 9.11 -6.72 9.04
N GLY A 102 8.12 -6.51 8.15
CA GLY A 102 7.12 -5.46 8.26
C GLY A 102 7.58 -4.11 7.70
N THR A 103 8.84 -3.99 7.25
CA THR A 103 9.29 -2.80 6.52
C THR A 103 8.74 -2.82 5.09
N PHE A 104 8.61 -1.63 4.50
CA PHE A 104 8.19 -1.52 3.12
C PHE A 104 8.89 -0.37 2.40
N SER A 105 8.93 -0.46 1.08
CA SER A 105 9.39 0.62 0.22
C SER A 105 8.29 0.90 -0.79
N HIS A 106 8.07 2.18 -1.13
CA HIS A 106 7.05 2.57 -2.11
C HIS A 106 7.62 3.54 -3.13
N TRP A 107 7.04 3.49 -4.33
CA TRP A 107 7.38 4.38 -5.44
C TRP A 107 6.11 5.02 -5.97
N LEU A 108 6.09 6.34 -5.99
CA LEU A 108 5.00 7.11 -6.55
C LEU A 108 4.92 6.90 -8.06
N SER A 109 3.70 6.78 -8.56
CA SER A 109 3.43 6.81 -9.99
C SER A 109 3.41 8.26 -10.49
N ARG A 110 3.58 8.44 -11.80
CA ARG A 110 3.59 9.78 -12.42
C ARG A 110 2.34 10.59 -12.10
N ALA A 111 1.18 9.93 -12.01
CA ALA A 111 -0.10 10.56 -11.68
C ALA A 111 -0.08 11.26 -10.31
N GLU A 112 0.54 10.65 -9.29
CA GLU A 112 0.66 11.26 -7.97
C GLU A 112 1.70 12.40 -7.97
N CYS A 113 2.82 12.22 -8.70
CA CYS A 113 3.83 13.28 -8.83
C CYS A 113 3.31 14.54 -9.54
N THR A 114 2.29 14.42 -10.40
CA THR A 114 1.69 15.57 -11.10
C THR A 114 0.71 16.39 -10.25
N GLU A 115 0.16 15.81 -9.19
CA GLU A 115 -0.81 16.48 -8.30
C GLU A 115 -0.17 17.08 -7.03
N SER A 116 1.11 16.83 -6.76
CA SER A 116 1.85 17.42 -5.63
C SER A 116 2.47 18.80 -5.94
N LYS A 117 1.91 19.56 -6.89
CA LYS A 117 2.45 20.85 -7.34
C LYS A 117 1.51 22.01 -7.09
#